data_AF-A0A7K1CC06-F1
#
_entry.id   AF-A0A7K1CC06-F1
#
_cell.length_a   1.000
_cell.length_b   1.000
_cell.length_c   1.000
_cell.angle_alpha   90.00
_cell.angle_beta   90.00
_cell.angle_gamma   90.00
#
_symmetry.space_group_name_H-M   'P 1'
#
loop_
_entity.id
_entity.type
_entity.pdbx_description
1 polymer ?
#
loop_
_entity_poly.entity_id
_entity_poly.type
_entity_poly.pdbx_seq_one_letter_code
_entity_poly.pdbx_strand_id
1 'polypeptide(L)'
;MSFSLDEVAFDGSGLVPVIVQDVKTKTVLMLGYANKQTLQETIELGQLVFFSRSRNSRWHKGETSGNFLQLEEISFDCDRDSVLALVTPLGPTCHQGSDSCFGDH
;
A
#
# COMPACT_ATOMS: atom_id res chain seq x y z
N MET A 1 6.19 -5.70 17.79
CA MET A 1 5.27 -6.78 17.38
C MET A 1 6.00 -7.60 16.33
N SER A 2 6.05 -8.93 16.47
CA SER A 2 6.63 -9.79 15.42
C SER A 2 5.63 -9.86 14.27
N PHE A 3 5.94 -9.16 13.19
CA PHE A 3 5.22 -9.24 11.94
C PHE A 3 5.65 -10.53 11.19
N SER A 4 4.69 -11.35 10.75
CA SER A 4 4.97 -12.52 9.91
C SER A 4 4.13 -12.46 8.63
N LEU A 5 4.80 -12.42 7.48
CA LEU A 5 4.11 -12.50 6.17
C LEU A 5 3.41 -13.83 5.94
N ASP A 6 3.77 -14.86 6.70
CA ASP A 6 3.16 -16.18 6.56
C ASP A 6 1.71 -16.21 7.09
N GLU A 7 1.29 -15.14 7.77
CA GLU A 7 -0.07 -14.95 8.25
C GLU A 7 -1.01 -14.35 7.20
N VAL A 8 -0.49 -13.83 6.09
CA VAL A 8 -1.29 -13.15 5.05
C VAL A 8 -1.91 -14.16 4.11
N ALA A 9 -3.23 -14.08 3.94
CA ALA A 9 -3.99 -14.90 3.01
C ALA A 9 -3.94 -14.29 1.59
N PHE A 10 -2.86 -14.59 0.87
CA PHE A 10 -2.77 -14.22 -0.56
C PHE A 10 -3.80 -15.02 -1.39
N ASP A 11 -4.38 -14.36 -2.40
CA ASP A 11 -5.34 -14.96 -3.32
C ASP A 11 -4.70 -16.04 -4.22
N GLY A 12 -5.52 -16.65 -5.09
CA GLY A 12 -5.04 -17.68 -6.03
C GLY A 12 -4.00 -17.18 -7.05
N SER A 13 -3.78 -15.87 -7.16
CA SER A 13 -2.73 -15.25 -7.98
C SER A 13 -1.50 -14.83 -7.15
N GLY A 14 -1.49 -15.12 -5.85
CA GLY A 14 -0.42 -14.72 -4.93
C GLY A 14 -0.45 -13.24 -4.56
N LEU A 15 -1.62 -12.59 -4.62
CA LEU A 15 -1.80 -11.16 -4.35
C LEU A 15 -2.69 -10.90 -3.15
N VAL A 16 -2.49 -9.75 -2.51
CA VAL A 16 -3.33 -9.24 -1.42
C VAL A 16 -3.67 -7.76 -1.71
N PRO A 17 -4.93 -7.32 -1.55
CA PRO A 17 -5.28 -5.91 -1.60
C PRO A 17 -4.65 -5.15 -0.44
N VAL A 18 -4.18 -3.93 -0.72
CA VAL A 18 -3.62 -3.00 0.26
C VAL A 18 -4.39 -1.70 0.19
N ILE A 19 -5.21 -1.45 1.20
CA ILE A 19 -5.88 -0.16 1.42
C ILE A 19 -4.86 0.78 2.05
N VAL A 20 -4.69 1.94 1.43
CA VAL A 20 -3.76 2.96 1.91
C VAL A 20 -4.55 4.13 2.46
N GLN A 21 -4.31 4.47 3.72
CA GLN A 21 -5.03 5.52 4.42
C GLN A 21 -4.05 6.51 5.06
N ASP A 22 -4.33 7.80 4.96
CA ASP A 22 -3.55 8.83 5.64
C ASP A 22 -3.68 8.67 7.16
N VAL A 23 -2.54 8.58 7.84
CA VAL A 23 -2.49 8.38 9.29
C VAL A 23 -3.13 9.54 10.08
N LYS A 24 -3.08 10.76 9.54
CA LYS A 24 -3.56 12.00 10.16
C LYS A 24 -5.02 12.28 9.80
N THR A 25 -5.33 12.35 8.50
CA THR A 25 -6.68 12.77 8.04
C THR A 25 -7.68 11.63 8.03
N LYS A 26 -7.19 10.38 8.03
CA LYS A 26 -7.99 9.16 7.84
C LYS A 26 -8.66 9.07 6.47
N THR A 27 -8.29 9.93 5.53
CA THR A 27 -8.70 9.81 4.13
C THR A 27 -8.11 8.54 3.53
N VAL A 28 -8.96 7.73 2.88
CA VAL A 28 -8.47 6.62 2.05
C VAL A 28 -7.84 7.22 0.80
N LEU A 29 -6.55 6.97 0.60
CA LEU A 29 -5.75 7.58 -0.45
C LEU A 29 -5.83 6.77 -1.75
N MET A 30 -5.67 5.45 -1.65
CA MET A 30 -5.73 4.54 -2.80
C MET A 30 -5.86 3.09 -2.36
N LEU A 31 -6.12 2.22 -3.33
CA LEU A 31 -5.97 0.78 -3.21
C LEU A 31 -4.90 0.28 -4.17
N GLY A 32 -3.96 -0.50 -3.66
CA GLY A 32 -2.96 -1.24 -4.43
C GLY A 32 -3.09 -2.73 -4.21
N TYR A 33 -2.23 -3.51 -4.89
CA TYR A 33 -2.06 -4.93 -4.62
C TYR A 33 -0.60 -5.19 -4.33
N ALA A 34 -0.31 -6.13 -3.44
CA ALA A 34 1.05 -6.58 -3.17
C ALA A 34 1.12 -8.10 -3.33
N ASN A 35 2.27 -8.61 -3.76
CA ASN A 35 2.61 -10.02 -3.55
C ASN A 35 3.51 -10.13 -2.31
N LYS A 36 3.90 -11.35 -1.93
CA LYS A 36 4.77 -11.56 -0.76
C LYS A 36 6.05 -10.73 -0.81
N GLN A 37 6.69 -10.62 -1.99
CA GLN A 37 7.94 -9.87 -2.16
C GLN A 37 7.72 -8.36 -2.00
N THR A 38 6.71 -7.76 -2.62
CA THR A 38 6.50 -6.31 -2.53
C THR A 38 5.97 -5.89 -1.15
N LEU A 39 5.23 -6.77 -0.46
CA LEU A 39 4.82 -6.55 0.92
C LEU A 39 6.01 -6.63 1.90
N GLN A 40 6.89 -7.62 1.73
CA GLN A 40 8.17 -7.70 2.45
C GLN A 40 8.98 -6.40 2.26
N GLU A 41 9.16 -5.99 1.01
CA GLU A 41 9.94 -4.81 0.67
C GLU A 41 9.33 -3.53 1.24
N THR A 42 8.00 -3.43 1.27
CA THR A 42 7.29 -2.30 1.90
C THR A 42 7.70 -2.11 3.36
N ILE A 43 7.88 -3.21 4.08
CA ILE A 43 8.18 -3.21 5.51
C ILE A 43 9.65 -2.94 5.77
N GLU A 44 10.52 -3.50 4.92
CA GLU A 44 11.97 -3.26 4.98
C GLU A 44 12.32 -1.81 4.63
N LEU A 45 11.68 -1.23 3.60
CA LEU A 45 11.92 0.14 3.17
C LEU A 45 11.17 1.18 4.01
N GLY A 46 10.07 0.80 4.64
CA GLY A 46 9.14 1.75 5.26
C GLY A 46 8.41 2.63 4.23
N GLN A 47 8.31 2.20 2.98
CA GLN A 47 7.65 2.91 1.89
C GLN A 47 6.82 1.96 1.05
N LEU A 48 5.70 2.42 0.50
CA LEU A 48 4.74 1.53 -0.17
C LEU A 48 5.27 1.02 -1.52
N VAL A 49 5.49 -0.30 -1.59
CA VAL A 49 5.83 -1.03 -2.81
C VAL A 49 4.69 -1.98 -3.18
N PHE A 50 4.19 -1.83 -4.40
CA PHE A 50 3.09 -2.60 -4.94
C PHE A 50 3.55 -3.57 -6.03
N PHE A 51 2.68 -4.54 -6.32
CA PHE A 51 2.72 -5.34 -7.52
C PHE A 51 1.65 -4.83 -8.51
N SER A 52 2.09 -4.36 -9.67
CA SER A 52 1.21 -3.88 -10.72
C SER A 52 0.65 -5.07 -11.51
N ARG A 53 -0.63 -5.39 -11.31
CA ARG A 53 -1.31 -6.50 -12.01
C ARG A 53 -1.29 -6.35 -13.54
N SER A 54 -1.41 -5.13 -14.04
CA SER A 54 -1.42 -4.84 -15.49
C SER A 54 -0.03 -4.93 -16.12
N ARG A 55 1.02 -4.54 -15.39
CA ARG A 55 2.42 -4.59 -15.87
C ARG A 55 3.15 -5.87 -15.48
N ASN A 56 2.52 -6.70 -14.64
CA ASN A 56 3.10 -7.89 -14.03
C ASN A 56 4.48 -7.62 -13.41
N SER A 57 4.61 -6.50 -12.71
CA SER A 57 5.89 -5.98 -12.24
C SER A 57 5.81 -5.31 -10.88
N ARG A 58 6.94 -5.23 -10.18
CA ARG A 58 7.15 -4.36 -9.03
C ARG A 58 6.84 -2.90 -9.40
N TRP A 59 6.29 -2.15 -8.45
CA TRP A 59 6.09 -0.71 -8.56
C TRP A 59 6.27 -0.03 -7.20
N HIS A 60 7.32 0.77 -7.05
CA HIS A 60 7.52 1.59 -5.87
C HIS A 60 6.76 2.92 -6.00
N LYS A 61 5.77 3.14 -5.12
CA LYS A 61 4.93 4.34 -5.20
C LYS A 61 5.77 5.58 -4.92
N GLY A 62 5.80 6.48 -5.89
CA GLY A 62 6.59 7.72 -5.81
C GLY A 62 7.94 7.67 -6.53
N GLU A 63 8.39 6.50 -6.98
CA GLU A 63 9.71 6.33 -7.63
C GLU A 63 9.91 7.24 -8.85
N THR A 64 8.85 7.53 -9.60
CA THR A 64 8.89 8.46 -10.75
C THR A 64 8.48 9.88 -10.38
N SER A 65 7.52 10.06 -9.47
CA SER A 65 6.90 11.37 -9.20
C SER A 65 7.49 12.11 -8.00
N GLY A 66 8.27 11.45 -7.15
CA GLY A 66 8.69 11.94 -5.84
C GLY A 66 7.61 11.84 -4.75
N ASN A 67 6.36 11.51 -5.10
CA ASN A 67 5.24 11.44 -4.16
C ASN A 67 5.17 10.05 -3.49
N PHE A 68 6.10 9.82 -2.56
CA PHE A 68 6.16 8.59 -1.77
C PHE A 68 5.06 8.53 -0.72
N LEU A 69 4.78 7.33 -0.23
CA LEU A 69 3.92 7.09 0.93
C LEU A 69 4.79 6.43 1.99
N GLN A 70 5.05 7.14 3.08
CA GLN A 70 5.85 6.64 4.20
C GLN A 70 4.96 5.75 5.07
N LEU A 71 5.33 4.49 5.27
CA LEU A 71 4.60 3.55 6.11
C LEU A 71 4.77 3.92 7.59
N GLU A 72 3.65 4.04 8.29
CA GLU A 72 3.60 4.28 9.74
C GLU A 72 3.13 3.03 10.49
N GLU A 73 2.09 2.37 9.97
CA GLU A 73 1.52 1.18 10.57
C GLU A 73 0.95 0.25 9.49
N ILE A 74 1.02 -1.05 9.75
CA ILE A 74 0.39 -2.07 8.93
C ILE A 74 -0.47 -2.97 9.80
N SER A 75 -1.66 -3.28 9.31
CA SER A 75 -2.61 -4.19 9.96
C SER A 75 -3.31 -5.05 8.92
N PHE A 76 -3.87 -6.16 9.38
CA PHE A 76 -4.66 -7.08 8.57
C PHE A 76 -6.10 -7.06 9.07
N ASP A 77 -7.03 -7.35 8.18
CA ASP A 77 -8.40 -7.63 8.58
C ASP A 77 -8.53 -9.00 9.27
N CYS A 78 -9.77 -9.40 9.60
CA CYS A 78 -10.02 -10.49 10.53
C CYS A 78 -9.70 -11.89 9.95
N ASP A 79 -9.80 -12.07 8.64
CA ASP A 79 -9.41 -13.28 7.90
C ASP A 79 -8.07 -13.12 7.16
N ARG A 80 -7.44 -11.94 7.30
CA ARG A 80 -6.08 -11.63 6.85
C ARG A 80 -5.92 -11.66 5.33
N ASP A 81 -7.01 -11.48 4.60
CA ASP A 81 -7.01 -11.41 3.14
C ASP A 81 -6.88 -9.98 2.62
N SER A 82 -6.87 -8.99 3.52
CA SER A 82 -6.67 -7.59 3.18
C SER A 82 -5.72 -6.89 4.14
N VAL A 83 -4.97 -5.92 3.60
CA VAL A 83 -4.01 -5.11 4.35
C VAL A 83 -4.51 -3.67 4.46
N LEU A 84 -4.44 -3.10 5.67
CA LEU A 84 -4.57 -1.67 5.89
C LEU A 84 -3.18 -1.10 6.22
N ALA A 85 -2.69 -0.21 5.35
CA ALA A 85 -1.47 0.55 5.55
C ALA A 85 -1.81 2.00 5.92
N LEU A 86 -1.46 2.40 7.14
CA LEU A 86 -1.48 3.80 7.55
C LEU A 86 -0.17 4.47 7.12
N VAL A 87 -0.29 5.61 6.45
CA VAL A 87 0.86 6.28 5.82
C VAL A 87 0.87 7.79 6.05
N THR A 88 2.06 8.37 5.94
CA THR A 88 2.25 9.80 5.72
C THR A 88 2.56 10.04 4.23
N PRO A 89 1.70 10.72 3.46
CA PRO A 89 1.98 11.05 2.06
C PRO A 89 3.01 12.18 1.93
N LEU A 90 3.98 12.02 1.02
CA LEU A 90 5.00 13.02 0.70
C LEU A 90 4.66 13.74 -0.61
N GLY A 91 3.52 14.42 -0.63
CA GLY A 91 2.94 15.07 -1.82
C GLY A 91 1.68 14.35 -2.33
N PRO A 92 1.07 14.84 -3.42
CA PRO A 92 -0.21 14.30 -3.90
C PRO A 92 -0.13 12.81 -4.25
N THR A 93 -1.02 12.00 -3.68
CA THR A 93 -1.03 10.56 -3.98
C THR A 93 -1.45 10.29 -5.41
N CYS A 94 -2.48 10.99 -5.88
CA CYS A 94 -3.08 10.78 -7.19
C CYS A 94 -2.28 11.48 -8.29
N HIS A 95 -2.22 10.84 -9.47
CA HIS A 95 -1.57 11.39 -10.65
C HIS A 95 -2.30 12.63 -11.22
N GLN A 96 -3.52 12.90 -10.77
CA GLN A 96 -4.29 14.10 -11.12
C GLN A 96 -3.98 15.29 -10.20
N GLY A 97 -3.11 15.11 -9.20
CA GLY A 97 -2.72 16.16 -8.26
C GLY A 97 -3.57 16.24 -6.99
N SER A 98 -4.58 15.39 -6.84
CA SER A 98 -5.36 15.25 -5.60
C SER A 98 -4.68 14.34 -4.57
N ASP A 99 -5.07 14.48 -3.30
CA ASP A 99 -4.55 13.66 -2.21
C ASP A 99 -5.06 12.21 -2.28
N SER A 100 -6.28 12.01 -2.76
CA SER A 100 -6.90 10.69 -2.93
C SER A 100 -7.22 10.38 -4.39
N CYS A 101 -7.10 9.10 -4.75
CA CYS A 101 -7.61 8.54 -5.99
C CYS A 101 -9.15 8.51 -6.05
N PHE A 102 -9.84 8.70 -4.92
CA PHE A 102 -11.29 8.69 -4.82
C PHE A 102 -11.92 10.10 -4.89
N GLY A 103 -11.09 11.15 -4.99
CA GLY A 103 -11.55 12.54 -4.96
C GLY A 103 -11.69 13.10 -3.54
N ASP A 104 -12.37 14.24 -3.44
CA ASP A 104 -12.61 14.92 -2.16
C ASP A 104 -13.89 14.39 -1.50
N HIS A 105 -13.83 14.09 -0.19
CA HIS A 105 -14.92 13.55 0.62
C HIS A 105 -15.04 14.29 1.96
#